data_AF-A0A519TPX8-F1
#
_entry.id   AF-A0A519TPX8-F1
#
_cell.length_a   1.000
_cell.length_b   1.000
_cell.length_c   1.000
_cell.angle_alpha   90.00
_cell.angle_beta   90.00
_cell.angle_gamma   90.00
#
_symmetry.space_group_name_H-M   'P 1'
#
loop_
_entity.id
_entity.type
_entity.pdbx_description
1 polymer ?
#
loop_
_entity_poly.entity_id
_entity_poly.type
_entity_poly.pdbx_seq_one_letter_code
_entity_poly.pdbx_strand_id
1 'polypeptide(L)'
;PDPKTQDRPFAGYLYAGGNVNLFYKKESILKAGLEVGVIGPDALGKEAQQLLHDIVGFYTIDGWQYQIKNEFAVNLSAQYTQLLHRSAKKDVDFSFEGYANVGTTYSGAGAGILFRAGSINQLFNSAATNSVISNNSKTEKLVKKEIFFYAKPQINFVAYDATIQGSMFNDDSPVTFDAKPLVFAQQLGFNYSTPRLTFDYSVLFKSKEVKSVAKAHQYGTIAMYYRFGKSKN
;
A
#
# COMPACT_ATOMS: atom_id res chain seq x y z
N PRO A 1 25.16 -0.28 19.99
CA PRO A 1 23.84 -0.08 20.62
C PRO A 1 23.34 -1.29 21.43
N ASP A 2 22.50 -1.07 22.44
CA ASP A 2 21.81 -2.15 23.19
C ASP A 2 20.55 -2.59 22.40
N PRO A 3 20.40 -3.86 22.00
CA PRO A 3 19.21 -4.34 21.31
C PRO A 3 17.92 -4.13 22.12
N LYS A 4 18.00 -4.05 23.46
CA LYS A 4 16.85 -3.80 24.34
C LYS A 4 16.28 -2.38 24.21
N THR A 5 17.03 -1.44 23.64
CA THR A 5 16.56 -0.07 23.42
C THR A 5 15.85 0.10 22.07
N GLN A 6 15.79 -0.95 21.24
CA GLN A 6 15.04 -0.90 19.98
C GLN A 6 13.53 -0.89 20.27
N ASP A 7 12.77 -0.13 19.48
CA ASP A 7 11.32 -0.08 19.56
C ASP A 7 10.65 -0.85 18.40
N ARG A 8 11.42 -1.24 17.39
CA ARG A 8 11.04 -2.17 16.31
C ARG A 8 12.33 -2.79 15.75
N PRO A 9 12.29 -4.01 15.18
CA PRO A 9 13.45 -4.57 14.50
C PRO A 9 13.84 -3.71 13.29
N PHE A 10 15.14 -3.65 13.02
CA PHE A 10 15.61 -3.27 11.70
C PHE A 10 15.24 -4.39 10.71
N ALA A 11 14.67 -4.03 9.57
CA ALA A 11 14.32 -4.98 8.53
C ALA A 11 14.37 -4.31 7.16
N GLY A 12 14.84 -5.04 6.16
CA GLY A 12 14.66 -4.71 4.76
C GLY A 12 13.78 -5.76 4.09
N TYR A 13 12.94 -5.35 3.14
CA TYR A 13 12.17 -6.23 2.27
C TYR A 13 12.33 -5.75 0.83
N LEU A 14 12.94 -6.58 -0.02
CA LEU A 14 13.17 -6.32 -1.43
C LEU A 14 12.43 -7.36 -2.24
N TYR A 15 11.59 -6.92 -3.17
CA TYR A 15 10.75 -7.83 -3.95
C TYR A 15 10.53 -7.34 -5.38
N ALA A 16 10.18 -8.29 -6.24
CA ALA A 16 9.57 -8.05 -7.53
C ALA A 16 8.13 -8.59 -7.48
N GLY A 17 7.19 -7.87 -8.09
CA GLY A 17 5.79 -8.27 -8.05
C GLY A 17 5.00 -7.85 -9.29
N GLY A 18 3.87 -8.52 -9.48
CA GLY A 18 2.94 -8.30 -10.57
C GLY A 18 1.50 -8.37 -10.08
N ASN A 19 0.60 -7.63 -10.75
CA ASN A 19 -0.82 -7.60 -10.41
C ASN A 19 -1.68 -7.76 -11.67
N VAL A 20 -2.79 -8.47 -11.53
CA VAL A 20 -3.86 -8.56 -12.54
C VAL A 20 -5.11 -7.89 -11.97
N ASN A 21 -5.67 -6.94 -12.72
CA ASN A 21 -6.90 -6.24 -12.37
C ASN A 21 -8.04 -6.65 -13.31
N LEU A 22 -9.11 -7.18 -12.75
CA LEU A 22 -10.34 -7.58 -13.44
C LEU A 22 -11.45 -6.60 -13.11
N PHE A 23 -11.99 -5.93 -14.14
CA PHE A 23 -13.04 -4.92 -13.99
C PHE A 23 -14.39 -5.46 -14.47
N TYR A 24 -15.43 -5.32 -13.66
CA TYR A 24 -16.76 -5.85 -13.94
C TYR A 24 -17.80 -4.73 -14.14
N LYS A 25 -18.89 -5.05 -14.83
CA LYS A 25 -19.93 -4.08 -15.25
C LYS A 25 -20.59 -3.32 -14.11
N LYS A 26 -20.69 -3.90 -12.91
CA LYS A 26 -21.32 -3.29 -11.73
C LYS A 26 -20.34 -2.48 -10.88
N GLU A 27 -19.23 -2.03 -11.47
CA GLU A 27 -18.17 -1.31 -10.76
C GLU A 27 -17.56 -2.11 -9.59
N SER A 28 -17.54 -3.44 -9.73
CA SER A 28 -16.65 -4.28 -8.93
C SER A 28 -15.31 -4.47 -9.63
N ILE A 29 -14.27 -4.64 -8.81
CA ILE A 29 -12.91 -4.86 -9.26
C ILE A 29 -12.31 -5.96 -8.39
N LEU A 30 -11.74 -6.98 -9.04
CA LEU A 30 -10.90 -7.97 -8.39
C LEU A 30 -9.46 -7.74 -8.84
N LYS A 31 -8.57 -7.52 -7.87
CA LYS A 31 -7.14 -7.44 -8.07
C LYS A 31 -6.48 -8.64 -7.41
N ALA A 32 -5.63 -9.35 -8.14
CA ALA A 32 -4.81 -10.42 -7.60
C ALA A 32 -3.33 -10.09 -7.86
N GLY A 33 -2.48 -10.34 -6.87
CA GLY A 33 -1.06 -10.03 -6.95
C GLY A 33 -0.18 -11.17 -6.44
N LEU A 34 1.04 -11.20 -6.96
CA LEU A 34 2.13 -12.05 -6.51
C LEU A 34 3.36 -11.18 -6.32
N GLU A 35 4.04 -11.35 -5.20
CA GLU A 35 5.35 -10.78 -4.90
C GLU A 35 6.30 -11.91 -4.53
N VAL A 36 7.53 -11.83 -5.02
CA VAL A 36 8.64 -12.74 -4.70
C VAL A 36 9.88 -11.92 -4.42
N GLY A 37 10.62 -12.26 -3.38
CA GLY A 37 11.74 -11.44 -2.93
C GLY A 37 12.53 -12.04 -1.77
N VAL A 38 13.09 -11.15 -0.96
CA VAL A 38 13.88 -11.49 0.23
C VAL A 38 13.65 -10.46 1.33
N ILE A 39 13.58 -10.93 2.58
CA ILE A 39 13.66 -10.10 3.78
C ILE A 39 15.05 -10.25 4.36
N GLY A 40 15.60 -9.21 4.97
CA GLY A 40 16.85 -9.27 5.75
C GLY A 40 18.02 -8.54 5.08
N PRO A 41 19.28 -8.86 5.44
CA PRO A 41 20.47 -8.22 4.86
C PRO A 41 20.49 -8.18 3.32
N ASP A 42 20.03 -9.24 2.65
CA ASP A 42 20.03 -9.32 1.18
C ASP A 42 19.03 -8.35 0.53
N ALA A 43 18.12 -7.77 1.32
CA ALA A 43 17.21 -6.71 0.87
C ALA A 43 17.87 -5.31 0.84
N LEU A 44 19.14 -5.20 1.25
CA LEU A 44 19.96 -3.98 1.17
C LEU A 44 19.39 -2.76 1.92
N GLY A 45 18.61 -2.99 2.97
CA GLY A 45 17.95 -1.92 3.74
C GLY A 45 18.96 -1.00 4.45
N LYS A 46 20.03 -1.59 5.00
CA LYS A 46 21.12 -0.84 5.66
C LYS A 46 21.81 0.08 4.68
N GLU A 47 22.20 -0.46 3.54
CA GLU A 47 22.94 0.21 2.48
C GLU A 47 22.13 1.37 1.91
N ALA A 48 20.82 1.15 1.67
CA ALA A 48 19.91 2.19 1.21
C ALA A 48 19.77 3.34 2.21
N GLN A 49 19.59 3.03 3.50
CA GLN A 49 19.48 4.04 4.55
C GLN A 49 20.79 4.81 4.72
N GLN A 50 21.92 4.11 4.73
CA GLN A 50 23.24 4.72 4.85
C GLN A 50 23.53 5.65 3.68
N LEU A 51 23.27 5.21 2.44
CA LEU A 51 23.41 6.05 1.25
C LEU A 51 22.58 7.35 1.35
N LEU A 52 21.32 7.24 1.78
CA LEU A 52 20.47 8.42 1.97
C LEU A 52 21.03 9.36 3.04
N HIS A 53 21.46 8.81 4.18
CA HIS A 53 22.03 9.58 5.28
C HIS A 53 23.32 10.29 4.85
N ASP A 54 24.17 9.62 4.07
CA ASP A 54 25.41 10.19 3.57
C ASP A 54 25.16 11.32 2.55
N ILE A 55 24.17 11.16 1.66
CA ILE A 55 23.80 12.19 0.68
C ILE A 55 23.20 13.43 1.35
N VAL A 56 22.33 13.24 2.34
CA VAL A 56 21.61 14.35 3.00
C VAL A 56 22.41 14.95 4.15
N GLY A 57 23.44 14.25 4.66
CA GLY A 57 24.25 14.68 5.79
C GLY A 57 23.62 14.36 7.15
N PHE A 58 22.89 13.26 7.26
CA PHE A 58 22.35 12.75 8.53
C PHE A 58 23.38 11.89 9.28
N TYR A 59 23.11 11.69 10.58
CA TYR A 59 23.95 10.88 11.47
C TYR A 59 23.97 9.40 11.07
N THR A 60 25.04 8.68 11.43
CA THR A 60 25.13 7.23 11.23
C THR A 60 24.19 6.49 12.17
N ILE A 61 23.46 5.51 11.63
CA ILE A 61 22.55 4.65 12.41
C ILE A 61 23.27 3.37 12.81
N ASP A 62 23.22 3.06 14.10
CA ASP A 62 23.74 1.83 14.70
C ASP A 62 22.54 0.98 15.16
N GLY A 63 22.49 -0.30 14.80
CA GLY A 63 21.34 -1.19 15.05
C GLY A 63 21.11 -2.26 13.98
N TRP A 64 21.57 -2.02 12.75
CA TRP A 64 21.43 -2.95 11.61
C TRP A 64 22.13 -4.31 11.78
N GLN A 65 23.11 -4.41 12.68
CA GLN A 65 23.72 -5.69 13.08
C GLN A 65 22.72 -6.63 13.78
N TYR A 66 21.59 -6.10 14.24
CA TYR A 66 20.49 -6.85 14.85
C TYR A 66 19.24 -6.92 13.96
N GLN A 67 19.38 -6.65 12.66
CA GLN A 67 18.24 -6.71 11.74
C GLN A 67 17.67 -8.14 11.61
N ILE A 68 16.41 -8.23 11.18
CA ILE A 68 15.77 -9.49 10.80
C ILE A 68 16.66 -10.24 9.80
N LYS A 69 16.83 -11.54 10.00
CA LYS A 69 17.70 -12.38 9.15
C LYS A 69 17.07 -12.70 7.80
N ASN A 70 17.92 -13.19 6.89
CA ASN A 70 17.53 -13.51 5.53
C ASN A 70 16.43 -14.58 5.50
N GLU A 71 15.37 -14.31 4.77
CA GLU A 71 14.32 -15.27 4.44
C GLU A 71 13.80 -15.04 3.02
N PHE A 72 13.54 -16.15 2.31
CA PHE A 72 12.85 -16.09 1.03
C PHE A 72 11.41 -15.59 1.19
N ALA A 73 11.10 -14.50 0.49
CA ALA A 73 9.79 -13.87 0.54
C ALA A 73 8.91 -14.31 -0.63
N VAL A 74 7.69 -14.75 -0.32
CA VAL A 74 6.63 -14.95 -1.30
C VAL A 74 5.30 -14.54 -0.71
N ASN A 75 4.55 -13.70 -1.42
CA ASN A 75 3.26 -13.19 -0.98
C ASN A 75 2.24 -13.23 -2.11
N LEU A 76 1.06 -13.76 -1.79
CA LEU A 76 -0.14 -13.66 -2.61
C LEU A 76 -1.06 -12.61 -2.00
N SER A 77 -1.62 -11.76 -2.85
CA SER A 77 -2.59 -10.75 -2.45
C SER A 77 -3.86 -10.84 -3.29
N ALA A 78 -5.00 -10.57 -2.66
CA ALA A 78 -6.28 -10.38 -3.32
C ALA A 78 -6.96 -9.14 -2.74
N GLN A 79 -7.49 -8.28 -3.60
CA GLN A 79 -8.27 -7.11 -3.23
C GLN A 79 -9.57 -7.10 -4.03
N TYR A 80 -10.68 -6.85 -3.33
CA TYR A 80 -12.00 -6.66 -3.92
C TYR A 80 -12.52 -5.27 -3.59
N THR A 81 -12.83 -4.49 -4.62
CA THR A 81 -13.47 -3.18 -4.50
C THR A 81 -14.85 -3.25 -5.13
N GLN A 82 -15.86 -2.68 -4.49
CA GLN A 82 -17.24 -2.67 -4.97
C GLN A 82 -17.90 -1.32 -4.71
N LEU A 83 -18.44 -0.70 -5.76
CA LEU A 83 -19.29 0.48 -5.60
C LEU A 83 -20.52 0.11 -4.75
N LEU A 84 -20.76 0.87 -3.68
CA LEU A 84 -21.94 0.72 -2.83
C LEU A 84 -23.02 1.71 -3.23
N HIS A 85 -22.64 2.98 -3.40
CA HIS A 85 -23.56 4.06 -3.72
C HIS A 85 -22.84 5.17 -4.46
N ARG A 86 -23.53 5.77 -5.44
CA ARG A 86 -23.14 7.01 -6.09
C ARG A 86 -24.30 7.99 -6.07
N SER A 87 -24.02 9.26 -5.75
CA SER A 87 -25.02 10.32 -5.72
C SER A 87 -25.70 10.48 -7.09
N ALA A 88 -26.93 11.02 -7.11
CA ALA A 88 -27.63 11.31 -8.37
C ALA A 88 -26.86 12.29 -9.26
N LYS A 89 -26.13 13.24 -8.65
CA LYS A 89 -25.24 14.19 -9.34
C LYS A 89 -23.93 13.56 -9.83
N LYS A 90 -23.63 12.33 -9.40
CA LYS A 90 -22.42 11.56 -9.76
C LYS A 90 -21.11 12.24 -9.37
N ASP A 91 -21.16 13.11 -8.38
CA ASP A 91 -20.05 13.88 -7.82
C ASP A 91 -19.53 13.32 -6.50
N VAL A 92 -20.24 12.33 -5.93
CA VAL A 92 -19.89 11.67 -4.67
C VAL A 92 -20.17 10.18 -4.78
N ASP A 93 -19.25 9.35 -4.31
CA ASP A 93 -19.50 7.93 -4.13
C ASP A 93 -18.81 7.28 -2.92
N PHE A 94 -19.35 6.11 -2.57
CA PHE A 94 -18.87 5.21 -1.54
C PHE A 94 -18.64 3.84 -2.15
N SER A 95 -17.47 3.27 -1.87
CA SER A 95 -17.11 1.92 -2.31
C SER A 95 -16.60 1.12 -1.12
N PHE A 96 -16.98 -0.14 -1.04
CA PHE A 96 -16.34 -1.10 -0.15
C PHE A 96 -14.98 -1.48 -0.73
N GLU A 97 -13.97 -1.62 0.12
CA GLU A 97 -12.69 -2.19 -0.24
C GLU A 97 -12.28 -3.23 0.80
N GLY A 98 -12.06 -4.46 0.35
CA GLY A 98 -11.54 -5.54 1.18
C GLY A 98 -10.28 -6.13 0.55
N TYR A 99 -9.33 -6.57 1.38
CA TYR A 99 -8.14 -7.27 0.90
C TYR A 99 -7.75 -8.41 1.83
N ALA A 100 -7.00 -9.36 1.29
CA ALA A 100 -6.32 -10.41 2.04
C ALA A 100 -4.92 -10.64 1.45
N ASN A 101 -3.96 -10.89 2.32
CA ASN A 101 -2.59 -11.28 1.98
C ASN A 101 -2.27 -12.59 2.69
N VAL A 102 -1.59 -13.49 2.01
CA VAL A 102 -1.02 -14.71 2.59
C VAL A 102 0.36 -14.92 2.00
N GLY A 103 1.35 -15.13 2.87
CA GLY A 103 2.73 -15.28 2.43
C GLY A 103 3.70 -15.37 3.59
N THR A 104 4.98 -15.50 3.23
CA THR A 104 6.10 -15.62 4.16
C THR A 104 6.58 -14.27 4.70
N THR A 105 6.11 -13.15 4.13
CA THR A 105 6.39 -11.79 4.66
C THR A 105 5.21 -11.22 5.44
N TYR A 106 4.00 -11.39 4.92
CA TYR A 106 2.80 -10.73 5.41
C TYR A 106 1.59 -11.65 5.26
N SER A 107 0.89 -11.90 6.36
CA SER A 107 -0.41 -12.56 6.33
C SER A 107 -1.43 -11.75 7.14
N GLY A 108 -2.60 -11.55 6.57
CA GLY A 108 -3.63 -10.72 7.18
C GLY A 108 -4.72 -10.33 6.19
N ALA A 109 -5.68 -9.56 6.68
CA ALA A 109 -6.78 -9.08 5.87
C ALA A 109 -7.23 -7.70 6.35
N GLY A 110 -7.88 -6.94 5.50
CA GLY A 110 -8.42 -5.65 5.89
C GLY A 110 -9.68 -5.30 5.12
N ALA A 111 -10.45 -4.38 5.70
CA ALA A 111 -11.66 -3.87 5.10
C ALA A 111 -11.81 -2.38 5.40
N GLY A 112 -12.36 -1.64 4.45
CA GLY A 112 -12.55 -0.21 4.55
C GLY A 112 -13.59 0.31 3.57
N ILE A 113 -13.82 1.61 3.66
CA ILE A 113 -14.71 2.34 2.74
C ILE A 113 -13.88 3.39 2.03
N LEU A 114 -13.91 3.38 0.70
CA LEU A 114 -13.41 4.47 -0.12
C LEU A 114 -14.55 5.46 -0.34
N PHE A 115 -14.38 6.67 0.19
CA PHE A 115 -15.22 7.83 -0.10
C PHE A 115 -14.51 8.73 -1.11
N ARG A 116 -15.23 9.21 -2.12
CA ARG A 116 -14.71 10.20 -3.10
C ARG A 116 -15.71 11.32 -3.31
N ALA A 117 -15.21 12.53 -3.46
CA ALA A 117 -16.01 13.72 -3.76
C ALA A 117 -15.30 14.65 -4.75
N GLY A 118 -16.01 15.04 -5.81
CA GLY A 118 -15.52 15.95 -6.86
C GLY A 118 -16.00 15.53 -8.25
N SER A 119 -15.22 15.88 -9.27
CA SER A 119 -15.42 15.35 -10.63
C SER A 119 -14.83 13.95 -10.71
N ILE A 120 -15.68 12.92 -10.58
CA ILE A 120 -15.27 11.51 -10.50
C ILE A 120 -15.76 10.69 -11.70
N ASN A 121 -14.97 9.69 -12.11
CA ASN A 121 -15.43 8.64 -13.03
C ASN A 121 -15.87 7.38 -12.28
N GLN A 122 -16.55 6.51 -13.03
CA GLN A 122 -16.82 5.14 -12.60
C GLN A 122 -15.52 4.43 -12.20
N LEU A 123 -15.59 3.48 -11.26
CA LEU A 123 -14.41 2.78 -10.75
C LEU A 123 -13.61 2.07 -11.86
N PHE A 124 -14.25 1.55 -12.92
CA PHE A 124 -13.55 0.95 -14.06
C PHE A 124 -12.96 1.98 -15.07
N ASN A 125 -13.13 3.27 -14.81
CA ASN A 125 -12.63 4.38 -15.63
C ASN A 125 -11.81 5.40 -14.81
N SER A 126 -11.63 5.16 -13.51
CA SER A 126 -11.02 6.09 -12.56
C SER A 126 -9.54 5.83 -12.28
N ALA A 127 -8.80 6.91 -12.02
CA ALA A 127 -7.45 6.84 -11.48
C ALA A 127 -7.38 6.21 -10.10
N ALA A 128 -8.44 6.29 -9.28
CA ALA A 128 -8.48 5.70 -7.93
C ALA A 128 -8.22 4.18 -7.91
N THR A 129 -8.45 3.51 -9.04
CA THR A 129 -8.38 2.05 -9.19
C THR A 129 -7.36 1.63 -10.26
N ASN A 130 -6.54 2.57 -10.72
CA ASN A 130 -5.57 2.41 -11.81
C ASN A 130 -6.19 1.95 -13.16
N SER A 131 -7.52 2.02 -13.29
CA SER A 131 -8.25 1.53 -14.46
C SER A 131 -8.04 2.38 -15.73
N VAL A 132 -7.62 3.63 -15.55
CA VAL A 132 -7.24 4.58 -16.60
C VAL A 132 -6.09 4.11 -17.52
N ILE A 133 -5.38 3.03 -17.17
CA ILE A 133 -4.37 2.39 -18.04
C ILE A 133 -5.02 1.40 -19.02
N SER A 134 -6.25 0.95 -18.76
CA SER A 134 -6.97 0.03 -19.63
C SER A 134 -7.46 0.72 -20.91
N ASN A 135 -7.14 0.13 -22.06
CA ASN A 135 -7.59 0.62 -23.38
C ASN A 135 -8.90 -0.04 -23.86
N ASN A 136 -9.51 -0.90 -23.04
CA ASN A 136 -10.66 -1.73 -23.42
C ASN A 136 -11.95 -1.35 -22.66
N SER A 137 -12.07 -0.11 -22.19
CA SER A 137 -13.30 0.33 -21.54
C SER A 137 -14.47 0.26 -22.52
N LYS A 138 -15.53 -0.43 -22.12
CA LYS A 138 -16.76 -0.60 -22.93
C LYS A 138 -17.84 0.43 -22.59
N THR A 139 -17.48 1.41 -21.76
CA THR A 139 -18.41 2.37 -21.14
C THR A 139 -17.81 3.76 -21.19
N GLU A 140 -18.62 4.72 -21.61
CA GLU A 140 -18.23 6.13 -21.62
C GLU A 140 -17.88 6.65 -20.23
N LYS A 141 -16.88 7.53 -20.20
CA LYS A 141 -16.47 8.24 -18.99
C LYS A 141 -17.53 9.27 -18.60
N LEU A 142 -17.83 9.39 -17.30
CA LEU A 142 -18.69 10.46 -16.78
C LEU A 142 -18.05 11.84 -16.95
N VAL A 143 -16.72 11.92 -16.80
CA VAL A 143 -15.94 13.15 -16.91
C VAL A 143 -14.67 12.91 -17.72
N LYS A 144 -14.26 13.91 -18.53
CA LYS A 144 -13.01 13.85 -19.31
C LYS A 144 -11.76 13.93 -18.44
N LYS A 145 -11.86 14.64 -17.32
CA LYS A 145 -10.80 14.83 -16.32
C LYS A 145 -11.40 14.55 -14.95
N GLU A 146 -10.67 13.82 -14.12
CA GLU A 146 -11.06 13.62 -12.73
C GLU A 146 -10.33 14.60 -11.83
N ILE A 147 -11.06 15.19 -10.89
CA ILE A 147 -10.53 16.01 -9.82
C ILE A 147 -11.35 15.66 -8.59
N PHE A 148 -10.76 14.97 -7.62
CA PHE A 148 -11.51 14.57 -6.43
C PHE A 148 -10.64 14.50 -5.19
N PHE A 149 -11.28 14.74 -4.06
CA PHE A 149 -10.75 14.38 -2.75
C PHE A 149 -11.26 12.99 -2.39
N TYR A 150 -10.47 12.26 -1.61
CA TYR A 150 -10.87 10.96 -1.11
C TYR A 150 -10.46 10.73 0.34
N ALA A 151 -11.24 9.89 1.00
CA ALA A 151 -10.95 9.38 2.33
C ALA A 151 -11.13 7.86 2.33
N LYS A 152 -10.22 7.15 2.99
CA LYS A 152 -10.23 5.69 3.12
C LYS A 152 -9.92 5.27 4.56
N PRO A 153 -10.92 5.30 5.47
CA PRO A 153 -10.82 4.58 6.73
C PRO A 153 -10.79 3.06 6.48
N GLN A 154 -9.89 2.36 7.17
CA GLN A 154 -9.78 0.90 7.12
C GLN A 154 -9.41 0.32 8.48
N ILE A 155 -9.85 -0.92 8.69
CA ILE A 155 -9.43 -1.77 9.80
C ILE A 155 -8.66 -2.94 9.18
N ASN A 156 -7.48 -3.21 9.73
CA ASN A 156 -6.58 -4.25 9.25
C ASN A 156 -6.33 -5.24 10.37
N PHE A 157 -6.54 -6.51 10.06
CA PHE A 157 -6.12 -7.63 10.88
C PHE A 157 -4.74 -8.11 10.42
N VAL A 158 -3.77 -8.07 11.34
CA VAL A 158 -2.40 -8.55 11.11
C VAL A 158 -2.28 -9.92 11.77
N ALA A 159 -2.23 -10.97 10.96
CA ALA A 159 -1.97 -12.33 11.45
C ALA A 159 -0.47 -12.56 11.63
N TYR A 160 0.33 -12.03 10.70
CA TYR A 160 1.78 -12.18 10.70
C TYR A 160 2.44 -11.05 9.89
N ASP A 161 3.53 -10.50 10.44
CA ASP A 161 4.43 -9.55 9.80
C ASP A 161 5.89 -9.91 10.11
N ALA A 162 6.58 -10.46 9.11
CA ALA A 162 7.97 -10.90 9.24
C ALA A 162 8.95 -9.77 9.57
N THR A 163 8.63 -8.51 9.23
CA THR A 163 9.46 -7.34 9.57
C THR A 163 9.38 -6.97 11.05
N ILE A 164 8.40 -7.53 11.77
CA ILE A 164 8.20 -7.35 13.22
C ILE A 164 8.56 -8.64 13.95
N GLN A 165 8.09 -9.78 13.44
CA GLN A 165 8.12 -11.07 14.12
C GLN A 165 9.32 -11.94 13.75
N GLY A 166 10.10 -11.56 12.73
CA GLY A 166 11.15 -12.43 12.20
C GLY A 166 10.57 -13.55 11.33
N SER A 167 11.33 -14.62 11.15
CA SER A 167 10.98 -15.66 10.18
C SER A 167 9.85 -16.56 10.65
N MET A 168 9.04 -17.08 9.71
CA MET A 168 8.02 -18.07 10.04
C MET A 168 8.57 -19.49 10.12
N PHE A 169 9.80 -19.71 9.65
CA PHE A 169 10.44 -21.02 9.55
C PHE A 169 11.57 -21.23 10.56
N ASN A 170 12.03 -20.17 11.24
CA ASN A 170 13.07 -20.22 12.25
C ASN A 170 12.98 -19.01 13.20
N ASP A 171 13.66 -19.10 14.33
CA ASP A 171 13.71 -18.04 15.35
C ASP A 171 15.11 -17.39 15.44
N ASP A 172 15.84 -17.34 14.32
CA ASP A 172 17.26 -16.96 14.35
C ASP A 172 17.49 -15.44 14.40
N SER A 173 16.44 -14.64 14.22
CA SER A 173 16.52 -13.18 14.21
C SER A 173 16.83 -12.66 15.63
N PRO A 174 17.84 -11.81 15.80
CA PRO A 174 18.33 -11.42 17.13
C PRO A 174 17.37 -10.50 17.90
N VAL A 175 16.53 -9.75 17.17
CA VAL A 175 15.51 -8.86 17.75
C VAL A 175 14.21 -9.04 16.99
N THR A 176 13.16 -9.43 17.69
CA THR A 176 11.80 -9.58 17.19
C THR A 176 10.81 -9.05 18.21
N PHE A 177 9.59 -8.75 17.77
CA PHE A 177 8.50 -8.25 18.60
C PHE A 177 7.18 -8.92 18.19
N ASP A 178 6.17 -8.71 19.02
CA ASP A 178 4.79 -9.04 18.66
C ASP A 178 4.16 -7.95 17.79
N ALA A 179 3.44 -8.39 16.74
CA ALA A 179 2.53 -7.53 16.01
C ALA A 179 1.25 -7.25 16.83
N LYS A 180 0.65 -6.09 16.62
CA LYS A 180 -0.71 -5.80 17.06
C LYS A 180 -1.69 -6.42 16.07
N PRO A 181 -2.61 -7.27 16.52
CA PRO A 181 -3.50 -7.99 15.61
C PRO A 181 -4.49 -7.08 14.91
N LEU A 182 -4.79 -5.90 15.47
CA LEU A 182 -5.73 -4.94 14.89
C LEU A 182 -5.07 -3.57 14.73
N VAL A 183 -5.06 -3.06 13.50
CA VAL A 183 -4.46 -1.79 13.12
C VAL A 183 -5.49 -0.96 12.37
N PHE A 184 -5.79 0.22 12.88
CA PHE A 184 -6.61 1.21 12.18
C PHE A 184 -5.74 2.05 11.25
N ALA A 185 -6.24 2.35 10.06
CA ALA A 185 -5.62 3.29 9.15
C ALA A 185 -6.64 4.22 8.52
N GLN A 186 -6.23 5.47 8.29
CA GLN A 186 -7.00 6.48 7.57
C GLN A 186 -6.10 7.10 6.53
N GLN A 187 -6.46 6.95 5.26
CA GLN A 187 -5.83 7.68 4.18
C GLN A 187 -6.71 8.86 3.76
N LEU A 188 -6.11 10.03 3.57
CA LEU A 188 -6.77 11.20 2.99
C LEU A 188 -5.96 11.64 1.78
N GLY A 189 -6.62 12.02 0.70
CA GLY A 189 -5.89 12.43 -0.48
C GLY A 189 -6.68 13.24 -1.49
N PHE A 190 -5.96 13.66 -2.51
CA PHE A 190 -6.41 14.42 -3.64
C PHE A 190 -5.85 13.79 -4.90
N ASN A 191 -6.71 13.61 -5.90
CA ASN A 191 -6.33 13.06 -7.19
C ASN A 191 -6.73 14.02 -8.31
N TYR A 192 -5.81 14.22 -9.24
CA TYR A 192 -6.03 14.92 -10.49
C TYR A 192 -5.64 13.99 -11.65
N SER A 193 -6.60 13.66 -12.52
CA SER A 193 -6.39 12.73 -13.61
C SER A 193 -6.91 13.27 -14.93
N THR A 194 -6.10 13.11 -15.97
CA THR A 194 -6.39 13.44 -17.36
C THR A 194 -6.15 12.20 -18.22
N PRO A 195 -6.47 12.21 -19.52
CA PRO A 195 -6.18 11.06 -20.39
C PRO A 195 -4.70 10.64 -20.43
N ARG A 196 -3.74 11.54 -20.15
CA ARG A 196 -2.30 11.23 -20.19
C ARG A 196 -1.58 11.30 -18.85
N LEU A 197 -1.96 12.24 -18.00
CA LEU A 197 -1.29 12.49 -16.72
C LEU A 197 -2.23 12.19 -15.55
N THR A 198 -1.70 11.56 -14.51
CA THR A 198 -2.33 11.56 -13.18
C THR A 198 -1.34 12.03 -12.16
N PHE A 199 -1.82 12.87 -11.25
CA PHE A 199 -1.15 13.30 -10.05
C PHE A 199 -1.99 12.86 -8.86
N ASP A 200 -1.34 12.29 -7.85
CA ASP A 200 -1.96 11.88 -6.60
C ASP A 200 -1.12 12.40 -5.44
N TYR A 201 -1.80 12.98 -4.46
CA TYR A 201 -1.21 13.35 -3.19
C TYR A 201 -2.05 12.76 -2.07
N SER A 202 -1.41 12.09 -1.13
CA SER A 202 -2.11 11.53 0.02
C SER A 202 -1.26 11.49 1.28
N VAL A 203 -1.96 11.42 2.41
CA VAL A 203 -1.39 11.23 3.74
C VAL A 203 -2.04 10.00 4.36
N LEU A 204 -1.23 9.15 4.98
CA LEU A 204 -1.69 7.99 5.72
C LEU A 204 -1.43 8.18 7.21
N PHE A 205 -2.47 8.03 8.00
CA PHE A 205 -2.41 7.89 9.46
C PHE A 205 -2.64 6.43 9.81
N LYS A 206 -1.70 5.78 10.48
CA LYS A 206 -1.80 4.36 10.84
C LYS A 206 -1.55 4.19 12.34
N SER A 207 -2.40 3.45 13.03
CA SER A 207 -2.17 3.14 14.44
C SER A 207 -0.92 2.26 14.60
N LYS A 208 -0.43 2.13 15.84
CA LYS A 208 0.73 1.27 16.13
C LYS A 208 0.51 -0.15 15.60
N GLU A 209 1.54 -0.71 14.98
CA GLU A 209 1.54 -2.07 14.43
C GLU A 209 2.32 -3.06 15.28
N VAL A 210 3.22 -2.55 16.12
CA VAL A 210 4.10 -3.34 16.99
C VAL A 210 3.70 -3.14 18.46
N LYS A 211 3.77 -4.20 19.26
CA LYS A 211 3.62 -4.13 20.72
C LYS A 211 4.94 -3.67 21.35
N SER A 212 5.21 -2.37 21.26
CA SER A 212 6.40 -1.75 21.84
C SER A 212 6.15 -0.28 22.23
N VAL A 213 7.22 0.40 22.66
CA VAL A 213 7.21 1.84 22.94
C VAL A 213 7.13 2.70 21.67
N ALA A 214 7.26 2.10 20.48
CA ALA A 214 7.25 2.81 19.20
C ALA A 214 6.00 3.68 19.03
N LYS A 215 6.18 4.83 18.37
CA LYS A 215 5.06 5.73 18.04
C LYS A 215 4.33 5.24 16.79
N ALA A 216 3.08 5.68 16.64
CA ALA A 216 2.33 5.45 15.41
C ALA A 216 2.98 6.21 14.25
N HIS A 217 3.09 5.57 13.08
CA HIS A 217 3.69 6.18 11.89
C HIS A 217 2.65 6.97 11.09
N GLN A 218 3.14 8.03 10.44
CA GLN A 218 2.40 8.83 9.49
C GLN A 218 3.33 9.17 8.34
N TYR A 219 2.85 9.10 7.11
CA TYR A 219 3.67 9.47 5.95
C TYR A 219 2.80 10.05 4.83
N GLY A 220 3.43 10.94 4.06
CA GLY A 220 2.87 11.49 2.83
C GLY A 220 3.33 10.70 1.60
N THR A 221 2.50 10.66 0.58
CA THR A 221 2.81 10.09 -0.73
C THR A 221 2.51 11.13 -1.80
N ILE A 222 3.45 11.31 -2.73
CA ILE A 222 3.24 12.01 -3.99
C ILE A 222 3.48 11.00 -5.10
N ALA A 223 2.52 10.84 -6.00
CA ALA A 223 2.66 9.97 -7.16
C ALA A 223 2.33 10.71 -8.46
N MET A 224 3.10 10.41 -9.50
CA MET A 224 2.88 10.92 -10.84
C MET A 224 2.92 9.77 -11.84
N TYR A 225 1.91 9.73 -12.71
CA TYR A 225 1.78 8.71 -13.74
C TYR A 225 1.65 9.36 -15.11
N TYR A 226 2.47 8.93 -16.06
CA TYR A 226 2.37 9.30 -17.47
C TYR A 226 1.95 8.08 -18.30
N ARG A 227 0.95 8.25 -19.16
CA ARG A 227 0.43 7.18 -20.03
C ARG A 227 0.97 7.35 -21.45
N PHE A 228 1.70 6.35 -21.90
CA PHE A 228 2.16 6.25 -23.27
C PHE A 228 1.04 5.68 -24.17
N GLY A 229 0.68 6.40 -25.23
CA GLY A 229 -0.34 5.95 -26.19
C GLY A 229 -1.15 7.09 -26.85
N LYS A 230 -1.87 6.77 -27.94
CA LYS A 230 -2.82 7.71 -28.56
C LYS A 230 -4.07 7.83 -27.69
N SER A 231 -4.37 9.04 -27.24
CA SER A 231 -5.67 9.36 -26.65
C SER A 231 -6.72 9.21 -27.76
N LYS A 232 -7.61 8.22 -27.68
CA LYS A 232 -8.82 8.25 -28.50
C LYS A 232 -9.74 9.29 -27.85
N ASN A 233 -9.96 10.40 -28.56
CA ASN A 233 -10.87 11.47 -28.20
C ASN A 233 -12.32 10.99 -28.20
#